data_AF-A0A921II97-F1
#
_entry.id   AF-A0A921II97-F1
#
_cell.length_a   1.000
_cell.length_b   1.000
_cell.length_c   1.000
_cell.angle_alpha   90.00
_cell.angle_beta   90.00
_cell.angle_gamma   90.00
#
_symmetry.space_group_name_H-M   'P 1'
#
loop_
_entity.id
_entity.type
_entity.pdbx_description
1 polymer ?
#
loop_
_entity_poly.entity_id
_entity_poly.type
_entity_poly.pdbx_seq_one_letter_code
_entity_poly.pdbx_strand_id
1 'polypeptide(L)'
;MNITIKIIRRAAPYKAVAFDVFDTLLKRDVVKPTDLFALCGEEFARARVQAETEVRAAIHGEVTLAQIYAQPCMKAYDPAQECAMEMDAVVPNLPVLAAVRTLQAQGKRLYYISDMYLPPEQISAMLKKCGYELDGGFVSCSYGIQKRSGGLFRRFLRETGLKAGQVLFIGDSWRADVMGAALAGIPAWHLPVMEKKTEETLESGAVRSFIENRISGDMTRAGKLGFSVLGPLEIGFCRWLHQRRLQHPEARIFFLARDMYLTREIYGMLYPEETTEYLQVSRRSLCPALLAEGNDSLLAAALPRQILTGQQIADYCGALCPPEYSEKKFDLKKGTSADLRTLLNALQANKNASLVLGYLQNAGIRQGDILVDIGSGGTTQMLLEHLCSIKLYGLQLSGDERLQERLSSDRVGVYLSLSQKEALLYWAGQPILERLISEDIGSVSGYRKQETTFTVRRETQEPEKVIEEIQGGAKAFAHAWQASVLKNLVFSPKTAIHPFLQLMGNPTQEQLELMGPLTVEDGGTYTLAVPRPLHVYLCNPNAAVRDFRDARWKIGFMKRLLRWPLPYERIYLAMKK
;
A
#
# COMPACT_ATOMS: atom_id res chain seq x y z
N MET A 1 22.03 -8.61 -8.15
CA MET A 1 23.32 -8.38 -7.43
C MET A 1 23.24 -7.05 -6.72
N ASN A 2 23.37 -7.05 -5.39
CA ASN A 2 23.18 -5.91 -4.49
C ASN A 2 24.11 -4.72 -4.88
N ILE A 3 23.54 -3.51 -5.01
CA ILE A 3 24.26 -2.27 -5.36
C ILE A 3 25.38 -1.98 -4.36
N THR A 4 25.13 -2.19 -3.06
CA THR A 4 26.10 -2.00 -1.98
C THR A 4 27.39 -2.77 -2.24
N ILE A 5 27.27 -4.07 -2.55
CA ILE A 5 28.42 -4.95 -2.83
C ILE A 5 29.17 -4.51 -4.10
N LYS A 6 28.44 -4.05 -5.13
CA LYS A 6 29.05 -3.54 -6.36
C LYS A 6 29.90 -2.30 -6.10
N ILE A 7 29.41 -1.35 -5.32
CA ILE A 7 30.13 -0.12 -4.96
C ILE A 7 31.43 -0.50 -4.24
N ILE A 8 31.34 -1.32 -3.19
CA ILE A 8 32.50 -1.72 -2.39
C ILE A 8 33.57 -2.40 -3.26
N ARG A 9 33.17 -3.36 -4.10
CA ARG A 9 34.11 -4.07 -4.99
C ARG A 9 34.78 -3.14 -5.99
N ARG A 10 34.02 -2.21 -6.59
CA ARG A 10 34.58 -1.26 -7.57
C ARG A 10 35.48 -0.22 -6.92
N ALA A 11 35.18 0.19 -5.69
CA ALA A 11 35.98 1.16 -4.93
C ALA A 11 37.27 0.57 -4.35
N ALA A 12 37.38 -0.76 -4.24
CA ALA A 12 38.51 -1.44 -3.62
C ALA A 12 39.91 -0.97 -4.08
N PRO A 13 40.22 -0.83 -5.39
CA PRO A 13 41.55 -0.45 -5.85
C PRO A 13 41.89 1.06 -5.71
N TYR A 14 40.92 1.90 -5.34
CA TYR A 14 41.09 3.35 -5.30
C TYR A 14 41.39 3.86 -3.89
N LYS A 15 42.13 4.97 -3.76
CA LYS A 15 42.42 5.60 -2.45
C LYS A 15 41.26 6.47 -1.97
N ALA A 16 40.53 7.08 -2.90
CA ALA A 16 39.38 7.92 -2.61
C ALA A 16 38.20 7.55 -3.50
N VAL A 17 37.00 7.79 -3.01
CA VAL A 17 35.76 7.67 -3.77
C VAL A 17 35.02 8.99 -3.70
N ALA A 18 34.67 9.55 -4.85
CA ALA A 18 33.83 10.72 -4.94
C ALA A 18 32.47 10.32 -5.53
N PHE A 19 31.40 10.92 -5.01
CA PHE A 19 30.04 10.60 -5.43
C PHE A 19 29.33 11.82 -5.99
N ASP A 20 28.42 11.61 -6.94
CA ASP A 20 27.37 12.60 -7.16
C ASP A 20 26.40 12.65 -5.97
N VAL A 21 25.64 13.73 -5.84
CA VAL A 21 24.71 13.95 -4.73
C VAL A 21 23.31 13.47 -5.06
N PHE A 22 22.58 14.16 -5.93
CA PHE A 22 21.18 13.84 -6.21
C PHE A 22 21.06 12.63 -7.12
N ASP A 23 20.04 11.80 -6.90
CA ASP A 23 19.87 10.50 -7.56
C ASP A 23 21.01 9.48 -7.34
N THR A 24 22.04 9.85 -6.59
CA THR A 24 23.19 9.00 -6.20
C THR A 24 23.27 8.80 -4.68
N LEU A 25 23.67 9.81 -3.89
CA LEU A 25 23.69 9.74 -2.42
C LEU A 25 22.30 10.05 -1.83
N LEU A 26 21.65 11.10 -2.35
CA LEU A 26 20.36 11.59 -1.91
C LEU A 26 19.30 11.24 -2.94
N LYS A 27 18.15 10.79 -2.45
CA LYS A 27 16.93 10.59 -3.21
C LYS A 27 15.86 11.58 -2.75
N ARG A 28 14.84 11.76 -3.58
CA ARG A 28 13.62 12.49 -3.25
C ARG A 28 12.44 11.56 -3.51
N ASP A 29 11.39 11.68 -2.72
CA ASP A 29 10.16 10.87 -2.87
C ASP A 29 9.26 11.38 -4.02
N VAL A 30 9.88 11.86 -5.10
CA VAL A 30 9.22 12.30 -6.34
C VAL A 30 10.05 11.86 -7.54
N VAL A 31 9.47 11.89 -8.74
CA VAL A 31 10.15 11.42 -9.97
C VAL A 31 11.03 12.51 -10.54
N LYS A 32 10.52 13.75 -10.61
CA LYS A 32 11.24 14.92 -11.11
C LYS A 32 11.46 15.91 -9.96
N PRO A 33 12.60 16.60 -9.89
CA PRO A 33 12.80 17.64 -8.88
C PRO A 33 11.70 18.72 -8.92
N THR A 34 11.20 19.05 -10.12
CA THR A 34 10.12 20.02 -10.32
C THR A 34 8.79 19.60 -9.69
N ASP A 35 8.60 18.31 -9.44
CA ASP A 35 7.41 17.80 -8.75
C ASP A 35 7.35 18.30 -7.30
N LEU A 36 8.49 18.56 -6.65
CA LEU A 36 8.51 19.20 -5.33
C LEU A 36 7.94 20.61 -5.38
N PHE A 37 8.27 21.38 -6.43
CA PHE A 37 7.73 22.73 -6.59
C PHE A 37 6.21 22.69 -6.77
N ALA A 38 5.67 21.69 -7.48
CA ALA A 38 4.23 21.52 -7.63
C ALA A 38 3.52 21.27 -6.30
N LEU A 39 4.18 20.65 -5.31
CA LEU A 39 3.64 20.48 -3.95
C LEU A 39 3.50 21.81 -3.20
N CYS A 40 4.25 22.85 -3.58
CA CYS A 40 4.15 24.20 -3.01
C CYS A 40 3.10 25.08 -3.71
N GLY A 41 2.53 24.62 -4.83
CA GLY A 41 1.53 25.34 -5.61
C GLY A 41 1.94 25.56 -7.07
N GLU A 42 0.96 25.52 -7.97
CA GLU A 42 1.20 25.60 -9.42
C GLU A 42 1.82 26.93 -9.86
N GLU A 43 1.44 28.03 -9.21
CA GLU A 43 1.96 29.37 -9.53
C GLU A 43 3.45 29.46 -9.21
N PHE A 44 3.84 29.05 -7.99
CA PHE A 44 5.24 28.97 -7.59
C PHE A 44 6.03 28.05 -8.52
N ALA A 45 5.53 26.85 -8.80
CA ALA A 45 6.21 25.89 -9.68
C ALA A 45 6.49 26.47 -11.06
N ARG A 46 5.51 27.16 -11.65
CA ARG A 46 5.66 27.81 -12.96
C ARG A 46 6.68 28.94 -12.92
N ALA A 47 6.55 29.85 -11.96
CA ALA A 47 7.48 30.98 -11.79
C ALA A 47 8.92 30.48 -11.57
N ARG A 48 9.09 29.47 -10.73
CA ARG A 48 10.39 28.90 -10.38
C ARG A 48 11.09 28.22 -11.55
N VAL A 49 10.35 27.46 -12.38
CA VAL A 49 10.90 26.82 -13.58
C VAL A 49 11.23 27.86 -14.66
N GLN A 50 10.38 28.87 -14.82
CA GLN A 50 10.63 29.99 -15.74
C GLN A 50 11.91 30.73 -15.35
N ALA A 51 12.04 31.14 -14.08
CA ALA A 51 13.18 31.89 -13.59
C ALA A 51 14.52 31.18 -13.86
N GLU A 52 14.60 29.88 -13.57
CA GLU A 52 15.82 29.11 -13.85
C GLU A 52 16.11 28.98 -15.34
N THR A 53 15.09 28.80 -16.17
CA THR A 53 15.25 28.73 -17.63
C THR A 53 15.82 30.01 -18.19
N GLU A 54 15.29 31.17 -17.76
CA GLU A 54 15.75 32.50 -18.20
C GLU A 54 17.20 32.76 -17.77
N VAL A 55 17.55 32.46 -16.52
CA VAL A 55 18.94 32.62 -16.04
C VAL A 55 19.89 31.70 -16.80
N ARG A 56 19.53 30.42 -16.98
CA ARG A 56 20.35 29.44 -17.72
C ARG A 56 20.57 29.81 -19.18
N ALA A 57 19.62 30.53 -19.79
CA ALA A 57 19.78 31.05 -21.16
C ALA A 57 20.74 32.25 -21.22
N ALA A 58 20.81 33.05 -20.15
CA ALA A 58 21.60 34.28 -20.11
C ALA A 58 23.07 34.10 -19.70
N ILE A 59 23.41 33.00 -19.01
CA ILE A 59 24.77 32.79 -18.50
C ILE A 59 25.42 31.51 -19.03
N HIS A 60 26.74 31.55 -19.20
CA HIS A 60 27.54 30.35 -19.45
C HIS A 60 28.06 29.80 -18.12
N GLY A 61 27.60 28.61 -17.72
CA GLY A 61 28.06 27.96 -16.49
C GLY A 61 26.92 27.40 -15.65
N GLU A 62 27.15 27.26 -14.35
CA GLU A 62 26.10 26.91 -13.39
C GLU A 62 25.39 28.16 -12.84
N VAL A 63 24.08 28.05 -12.66
CA VAL A 63 23.24 29.06 -12.00
C VAL A 63 23.28 28.92 -10.49
N THR A 64 23.12 30.02 -9.77
CA THR A 64 22.96 30.04 -8.31
C THR A 64 21.51 30.25 -7.92
N LEU A 65 21.11 29.79 -6.73
CA LEU A 65 19.78 30.08 -6.17
C LEU A 65 19.50 31.59 -6.12
N ALA A 66 20.48 32.40 -5.73
CA ALA A 66 20.35 33.86 -5.66
C ALA A 66 20.02 34.49 -7.03
N GLN A 67 20.65 34.03 -8.11
CA GLN A 67 20.35 34.49 -9.47
C GLN A 67 18.94 34.12 -9.91
N ILE A 68 18.46 32.94 -9.53
CA ILE A 68 17.10 32.48 -9.82
C ILE A 68 16.09 33.38 -9.10
N TYR A 69 16.28 33.64 -7.80
CA TYR A 69 15.37 34.46 -7.01
C TYR A 69 15.46 35.96 -7.28
N ALA A 70 16.50 36.42 -7.98
CA ALA A 70 16.60 37.79 -8.48
C ALA A 70 15.62 38.07 -9.63
N GLN A 71 15.06 37.04 -10.28
CA GLN A 71 14.13 37.22 -11.39
C GLN A 71 12.81 37.88 -10.93
N PRO A 72 12.21 38.76 -11.75
CA PRO A 72 10.99 39.47 -11.36
C PRO A 72 9.83 38.56 -10.94
N CYS A 73 9.68 37.40 -11.58
CA CYS A 73 8.64 36.41 -11.25
C CYS A 73 8.83 35.73 -9.89
N MET A 74 10.03 35.84 -9.29
CA MET A 74 10.34 35.24 -7.99
C MET A 74 10.25 36.22 -6.82
N LYS A 75 9.98 37.51 -7.06
CA LYS A 75 9.98 38.57 -6.02
C LYS A 75 9.05 38.29 -4.83
N ALA A 76 7.98 37.54 -5.03
CA ALA A 76 7.01 37.21 -3.99
C ALA A 76 7.40 36.00 -3.13
N TYR A 77 8.51 35.32 -3.46
CA TYR A 77 8.91 34.06 -2.84
C TYR A 77 10.26 34.18 -2.14
N ASP A 78 10.40 33.47 -1.02
CA ASP A 78 11.62 33.46 -0.23
C ASP A 78 12.47 32.21 -0.57
N PRO A 79 13.74 32.35 -0.99
CA PRO A 79 14.61 31.20 -1.26
C PRO A 79 14.79 30.27 -0.05
N ALA A 80 14.62 30.77 1.18
CA ALA A 80 14.68 29.93 2.37
C ALA A 80 13.58 28.85 2.40
N GLN A 81 12.40 29.13 1.81
CA GLN A 81 11.30 28.16 1.73
C GLN A 81 11.64 26.98 0.81
N GLU A 82 12.27 27.24 -0.35
CA GLU A 82 12.75 26.17 -1.24
C GLU A 82 13.86 25.35 -0.58
N CYS A 83 14.80 26.00 0.11
CA CYS A 83 15.83 25.30 0.88
C CYS A 83 15.21 24.39 1.96
N ALA A 84 14.23 24.88 2.71
CA ALA A 84 13.54 24.09 3.73
C ALA A 84 12.78 22.90 3.12
N MET A 85 12.04 23.13 2.03
CA MET A 85 11.33 22.09 1.31
C MET A 85 12.29 21.00 0.78
N GLU A 86 13.39 21.39 0.13
CA GLU A 86 14.40 20.46 -0.36
C GLU A 86 15.03 19.68 0.81
N MET A 87 15.32 20.34 1.93
CA MET A 87 15.81 19.69 3.14
C MET A 87 14.84 18.63 3.63
N ASP A 88 13.55 18.92 3.66
CA ASP A 88 12.51 18.00 4.12
C ASP A 88 12.25 16.85 3.16
N ALA A 89 12.43 17.08 1.86
CA ALA A 89 12.17 16.09 0.82
C ALA A 89 13.29 15.06 0.62
N VAL A 90 14.54 15.37 0.99
CA VAL A 90 15.66 14.46 0.80
C VAL A 90 15.64 13.26 1.75
N VAL A 91 15.93 12.09 1.20
CA VAL A 91 16.10 10.82 1.92
C VAL A 91 17.40 10.14 1.46
N PRO A 92 18.05 9.33 2.31
CA PRO A 92 19.26 8.63 1.90
C PRO A 92 18.96 7.55 0.86
N ASN A 93 19.84 7.41 -0.13
CA ASN A 93 19.91 6.19 -0.94
C ASN A 93 20.46 5.03 -0.08
N LEU A 94 19.58 4.27 0.57
CA LEU A 94 19.95 3.29 1.61
C LEU A 94 21.05 2.29 1.17
N PRO A 95 21.00 1.67 -0.03
CA PRO A 95 22.11 0.82 -0.51
C PRO A 95 23.45 1.54 -0.64
N VAL A 96 23.44 2.81 -1.07
CA VAL A 96 24.66 3.63 -1.22
C VAL A 96 25.17 4.05 0.15
N LEU A 97 24.30 4.47 1.07
CA LEU A 97 24.64 4.80 2.45
C LEU A 97 25.35 3.62 3.15
N ALA A 98 24.82 2.40 2.99
CA ALA A 98 25.47 1.19 3.53
C ALA A 98 26.88 0.97 2.94
N ALA A 99 27.07 1.28 1.65
CA ALA A 99 28.37 1.18 0.99
C ALA A 99 29.34 2.25 1.49
N VAL A 100 28.89 3.51 1.61
CA VAL A 100 29.68 4.63 2.13
C VAL A 100 30.18 4.31 3.53
N ARG A 101 29.30 3.86 4.44
CA ARG A 101 29.70 3.46 5.81
C ARG A 101 30.75 2.36 5.82
N THR A 102 30.63 1.38 4.92
CA THR A 102 31.63 0.31 4.79
C THR A 102 32.97 0.86 4.27
N LEU A 103 32.94 1.75 3.29
CA LEU A 103 34.16 2.37 2.74
C LEU A 103 34.84 3.29 3.76
N GLN A 104 34.06 3.99 4.58
CA GLN A 104 34.55 4.82 5.68
C GLN A 104 35.25 3.95 6.74
N ALA A 105 34.66 2.81 7.10
CA ALA A 105 35.28 1.84 8.01
C ALA A 105 36.58 1.22 7.45
N GLN A 106 36.76 1.23 6.12
CA GLN A 106 38.00 0.82 5.45
C GLN A 106 39.05 1.95 5.36
N GLY A 107 38.77 3.14 5.91
CA GLY A 107 39.67 4.29 5.86
C GLY A 107 39.80 4.93 4.46
N LYS A 108 38.83 4.70 3.57
CA LYS A 108 38.78 5.38 2.26
C LYS A 108 38.47 6.86 2.49
N ARG A 109 39.07 7.75 1.69
CA ARG A 109 38.64 9.14 1.62
C ARG A 109 37.39 9.28 0.76
N LEU A 110 36.36 9.94 1.25
CA LEU A 110 35.03 10.02 0.65
C LEU A 110 34.64 11.47 0.40
N TYR A 111 34.29 11.80 -0.84
CA TYR A 111 33.93 13.16 -1.25
C TYR A 111 32.59 13.19 -2.00
N TYR A 112 32.01 14.38 -2.16
CA TYR A 112 30.91 14.60 -3.10
C TYR A 112 31.24 15.68 -4.14
N ILE A 113 30.72 15.53 -5.35
CA ILE A 113 30.84 16.50 -6.44
C ILE A 113 29.48 16.63 -7.12
N SER A 114 28.84 17.79 -7.04
CA SER A 114 27.46 18.00 -7.47
C SER A 114 27.33 19.16 -8.46
N ASP A 115 26.55 18.93 -9.51
CA ASP A 115 26.04 20.02 -10.36
C ASP A 115 24.71 20.50 -9.77
N MET A 116 24.73 21.58 -8.99
CA MET A 116 23.54 22.07 -8.28
C MET A 116 23.57 23.58 -8.06
N TYR A 117 22.40 24.20 -8.11
CA TYR A 117 22.19 25.64 -7.82
C TYR A 117 22.15 25.97 -6.33
N LEU A 118 21.95 24.97 -5.47
CA LEU A 118 21.93 25.11 -4.01
C LEU A 118 23.35 25.30 -3.47
N PRO A 119 23.53 26.13 -2.44
CA PRO A 119 24.84 26.42 -1.89
C PRO A 119 25.46 25.20 -1.16
N PRO A 120 26.80 25.11 -1.05
CA PRO A 120 27.49 23.97 -0.42
C PRO A 120 27.06 23.68 1.01
N GLU A 121 26.72 24.71 1.78
CA GLU A 121 26.27 24.59 3.17
C GLU A 121 24.95 23.82 3.24
N GLN A 122 24.03 24.10 2.31
CA GLN A 122 22.74 23.41 2.20
C GLN A 122 22.94 21.93 1.84
N ILE A 123 23.79 21.65 0.85
CA ILE A 123 24.11 20.27 0.42
C ILE A 123 24.75 19.48 1.56
N SER A 124 25.70 20.10 2.28
CA SER A 124 26.35 19.48 3.44
C SER A 124 25.35 19.15 4.54
N ALA A 125 24.43 20.07 4.83
CA ALA A 125 23.37 19.86 5.82
C ALA A 125 22.43 18.71 5.41
N MET A 126 22.06 18.62 4.13
CA MET A 126 21.23 17.51 3.61
C MET A 126 21.91 16.16 3.73
N LEU A 127 23.19 16.08 3.35
CA LEU A 127 23.99 14.88 3.46
C LEU A 127 24.11 14.43 4.91
N LYS A 128 24.38 15.37 5.83
CA LYS A 128 24.45 15.10 7.27
C LYS A 128 23.11 14.61 7.83
N LYS A 129 21.99 15.25 7.47
CA LYS A 129 20.63 14.78 7.82
C LYS A 129 20.40 13.33 7.38
N CYS A 130 20.90 12.97 6.20
CA CYS A 130 20.78 11.63 5.64
C CYS A 130 21.83 10.62 6.15
N GLY A 131 22.67 11.01 7.12
CA GLY A 131 23.64 10.14 7.77
C GLY A 131 24.94 9.93 6.98
N TYR A 132 25.24 10.81 6.02
CA TYR A 132 26.51 10.80 5.29
C TYR A 132 27.55 11.68 6.00
N GLU A 133 28.71 11.10 6.29
CA GLU A 133 29.89 11.78 6.80
C GLU A 133 30.99 11.68 5.73
N LEU A 134 31.21 12.78 5.01
CA LEU A 134 32.17 12.85 3.91
C LEU A 134 33.27 13.84 4.26
N ASP A 135 34.48 13.63 3.72
CA ASP A 135 35.68 14.43 3.98
C ASP A 135 35.62 15.84 3.33
N GLY A 136 34.68 16.06 2.41
CA GLY A 136 34.43 17.36 1.79
C GLY A 136 33.65 17.24 0.48
N GLY A 137 33.38 18.37 -0.16
CA GLY A 137 32.77 18.34 -1.48
C GLY A 137 32.75 19.64 -2.25
N PHE A 138 32.30 19.52 -3.50
CA PHE A 138 32.41 20.54 -4.53
C PHE A 138 31.05 20.71 -5.20
N VAL A 139 30.50 21.92 -5.17
CA VAL A 139 29.22 22.24 -5.80
C VAL A 139 29.43 23.25 -6.92
N SER A 140 28.87 22.95 -8.10
CA SER A 140 29.13 23.71 -9.33
C SER A 140 28.82 25.21 -9.22
N CYS A 141 27.75 25.59 -8.52
CA CYS A 141 27.34 26.99 -8.38
C CYS A 141 28.39 27.87 -7.68
N SER A 142 29.17 27.30 -6.75
CA SER A 142 30.24 28.02 -6.05
C SER A 142 31.44 28.36 -6.94
N TYR A 143 31.60 27.65 -8.05
CA TYR A 143 32.70 27.85 -8.98
C TYR A 143 32.26 28.37 -10.34
N GLY A 144 30.96 28.38 -10.63
CA GLY A 144 30.41 28.67 -11.97
C GLY A 144 30.77 27.62 -13.03
N ILE A 145 31.21 26.42 -12.62
CA ILE A 145 31.74 25.38 -13.51
C ILE A 145 31.00 24.07 -13.27
N GLN A 146 30.60 23.41 -14.36
CA GLN A 146 29.85 22.15 -14.34
C GLN A 146 30.75 20.91 -14.48
N LYS A 147 30.25 19.75 -14.03
CA LYS A 147 30.89 18.43 -14.21
C LYS A 147 31.06 18.06 -15.68
N ARG A 148 30.07 18.36 -16.52
CA ARG A 148 30.05 17.97 -17.96
C ARG A 148 31.25 18.46 -18.78
N SER A 149 31.92 19.54 -18.37
CA SER A 149 33.12 20.07 -19.04
C SER A 149 34.43 19.46 -18.52
N GLY A 150 34.37 18.62 -17.48
CA GLY A 150 35.50 18.15 -16.69
C GLY A 150 36.10 19.21 -15.76
N GLY A 151 35.59 20.45 -15.77
CA GLY A 151 36.18 21.57 -15.04
C GLY A 151 36.07 21.41 -13.52
N LEU A 152 34.91 21.00 -13.01
CA LEU A 152 34.71 20.81 -11.57
C LEU A 152 35.57 19.65 -11.03
N PHE A 153 35.72 18.56 -11.81
CA PHE A 153 36.63 17.46 -11.47
C PHE A 153 38.10 17.87 -11.42
N ARG A 154 38.56 18.68 -12.38
CA ARG A 154 39.93 19.23 -12.35
C ARG A 154 40.17 20.14 -11.15
N ARG A 155 39.16 20.90 -10.74
CA ARG A 155 39.22 21.71 -9.51
C ARG A 155 39.35 20.81 -8.28
N PHE A 156 38.52 19.79 -8.17
CA PHE A 156 38.57 18.77 -7.10
C PHE A 156 39.96 18.14 -6.98
N LEU A 157 40.57 17.67 -8.07
CA LEU A 157 41.91 17.07 -8.04
C LEU A 157 42.98 18.07 -7.57
N ARG A 158 42.87 19.33 -7.99
CA ARG A 158 43.82 20.39 -7.60
C ARG A 158 43.76 20.70 -6.11
N GLU A 159 42.56 20.87 -5.56
CA GLU A 159 42.37 21.23 -4.15
C GLU A 159 42.67 20.07 -3.19
N THR A 160 42.39 18.83 -3.61
CA THR A 160 42.64 17.64 -2.77
C THR A 160 44.04 17.05 -2.91
N GLY A 161 44.78 17.46 -3.95
CA GLY A 161 46.09 16.88 -4.31
C GLY A 161 46.04 15.42 -4.78
N LEU A 162 44.84 14.87 -5.04
CA LEU A 162 44.65 13.52 -5.53
C LEU A 162 45.05 13.39 -6.99
N LYS A 163 45.64 12.26 -7.37
CA LYS A 163 45.85 11.91 -8.79
C LYS A 163 44.58 11.28 -9.33
N ALA A 164 44.23 11.54 -10.59
CA ALA A 164 42.99 11.07 -11.19
C ALA A 164 42.80 9.54 -11.09
N GLY A 165 43.85 8.76 -11.35
CA GLY A 165 43.82 7.28 -11.20
C GLY A 165 43.70 6.76 -9.75
N GLN A 166 43.78 7.62 -8.74
CA GLN A 166 43.58 7.26 -7.33
C GLN A 166 42.13 7.40 -6.88
N VAL A 167 41.25 7.95 -7.73
CA VAL A 167 39.87 8.29 -7.41
C VAL A 167 38.93 7.46 -8.28
N LEU A 168 37.88 6.90 -7.67
CA LEU A 168 36.71 6.45 -8.40
C LEU A 168 35.59 7.46 -8.23
N PHE A 169 35.00 7.90 -9.34
CA PHE A 169 33.76 8.66 -9.30
C PHE A 169 32.54 7.74 -9.49
N ILE A 170 31.48 7.95 -8.71
CA ILE A 170 30.23 7.19 -8.82
C ILE A 170 29.07 8.18 -8.92
N GLY A 171 28.28 8.10 -10.00
CA GLY A 171 27.13 8.96 -10.24
C GLY A 171 26.14 8.36 -11.21
N ASP A 172 24.94 8.92 -11.34
CA ASP A 172 23.84 8.41 -12.15
C ASP A 172 23.80 9.01 -13.58
N SER A 173 24.52 10.10 -13.85
CA SER A 173 24.48 10.76 -15.15
C SER A 173 25.60 10.28 -16.06
N TRP A 174 25.28 9.60 -17.16
CA TRP A 174 26.27 9.28 -18.19
C TRP A 174 27.05 10.51 -18.69
N ARG A 175 26.34 11.62 -18.93
CA ARG A 175 26.94 12.82 -19.52
C ARG A 175 27.74 13.65 -18.51
N ALA A 176 27.17 13.92 -17.33
CA ALA A 176 27.85 14.76 -16.35
C ALA A 176 28.88 13.96 -15.54
N ASP A 177 28.54 12.74 -15.14
CA ASP A 177 29.35 11.97 -14.18
C ASP A 177 30.39 11.12 -14.88
N VAL A 178 29.98 10.30 -15.85
CA VAL A 178 30.90 9.37 -16.50
C VAL A 178 31.78 10.08 -17.52
N MET A 179 31.18 10.75 -18.49
CA MET A 179 31.93 11.48 -19.52
C MET A 179 32.67 12.68 -18.92
N GLY A 180 32.03 13.44 -18.03
CA GLY A 180 32.66 14.58 -17.36
C GLY A 180 33.89 14.18 -16.53
N ALA A 181 33.81 13.10 -15.76
CA ALA A 181 34.96 12.60 -15.00
C ALA A 181 36.08 12.09 -15.92
N ALA A 182 35.72 11.39 -17.01
CA ALA A 182 36.68 10.92 -18.00
C ALA A 182 37.47 12.07 -18.66
N LEU A 183 36.85 13.22 -18.91
CA LEU A 183 37.53 14.43 -19.41
C LEU A 183 38.59 14.99 -18.42
N ALA A 184 38.53 14.62 -17.15
CA ALA A 184 39.53 14.94 -16.13
C ALA A 184 40.47 13.75 -15.83
N GLY A 185 40.35 12.64 -16.58
CA GLY A 185 41.14 11.42 -16.39
C GLY A 185 40.72 10.58 -15.19
N ILE A 186 39.57 10.86 -14.57
CA ILE A 186 39.07 10.14 -13.39
C ILE A 186 38.25 8.92 -13.85
N PRO A 187 38.60 7.70 -13.42
CA PRO A 187 37.75 6.52 -13.61
C PRO A 187 36.38 6.73 -12.97
N ALA A 188 35.32 6.43 -13.70
CA ALA A 188 33.95 6.59 -13.24
C ALA A 188 33.13 5.32 -13.42
N TRP A 189 32.15 5.14 -12.54
CA TRP A 189 31.14 4.09 -12.67
C TRP A 189 29.74 4.69 -12.66
N HIS A 190 28.97 4.41 -13.72
CA HIS A 190 27.56 4.74 -13.81
C HIS A 190 26.75 3.89 -12.82
N LEU A 191 26.21 4.53 -11.79
CA LEU A 191 25.26 3.94 -10.87
C LEU A 191 23.93 3.72 -11.60
N PRO A 192 23.43 2.48 -11.71
CA PRO A 192 22.15 2.24 -12.37
C PRO A 192 21.03 2.89 -11.55
N VAL A 193 20.35 3.84 -12.19
CA VAL A 193 19.06 4.37 -11.75
C VAL A 193 17.94 3.66 -12.51
N MET A 194 16.79 3.48 -11.88
CA MET A 194 15.62 2.97 -12.58
C MET A 194 15.14 3.98 -13.61
N GLU A 195 14.73 3.48 -14.79
CA GLU A 195 14.17 4.32 -15.83
C GLU A 195 12.88 4.98 -15.32
N LYS A 196 12.86 6.31 -15.37
CA LYS A 196 11.67 7.10 -15.08
C LYS A 196 10.68 6.87 -16.24
N LYS A 197 9.54 6.24 -15.97
CA LYS A 197 8.49 6.08 -16.98
C LYS A 197 7.94 7.46 -17.35
N THR A 198 7.89 7.76 -18.64
CA THR A 198 7.50 9.06 -19.19
C THR A 198 6.04 9.44 -18.93
N GLU A 199 5.17 8.48 -18.60
CA GLU A 199 3.72 8.66 -18.44
C GLU A 199 3.24 8.80 -16.98
N GLU A 200 4.14 8.91 -16.00
CA GLU A 200 3.75 9.01 -14.59
C GLU A 200 3.20 10.39 -14.23
N THR A 201 2.05 10.42 -13.56
CA THR A 201 1.50 11.61 -12.90
C THR A 201 2.28 11.93 -11.63
N LEU A 202 2.18 13.16 -11.12
CA LEU A 202 2.75 13.56 -9.82
C LEU A 202 2.39 12.56 -8.71
N GLU A 203 1.10 12.21 -8.61
CA GLU A 203 0.58 11.28 -7.61
C GLU A 203 1.22 9.89 -7.69
N SER A 204 1.17 9.27 -8.87
CA SER A 204 1.65 7.90 -9.06
C SER A 204 3.17 7.82 -8.97
N GLY A 205 3.86 8.81 -9.49
CA GLY A 205 5.30 8.97 -9.37
C GLY A 205 5.75 9.15 -7.92
N ALA A 206 5.06 9.98 -7.15
CA ALA A 206 5.40 10.22 -5.74
C ALA A 206 5.18 8.97 -4.88
N VAL A 207 4.04 8.27 -5.02
CA VAL A 207 3.79 7.00 -4.32
C VAL A 207 4.85 5.97 -4.67
N ARG A 208 5.20 5.82 -5.96
CA ARG A 208 6.26 4.89 -6.39
C ARG A 208 7.62 5.24 -5.81
N SER A 209 8.07 6.49 -5.98
CA SER A 209 9.36 6.95 -5.46
C SER A 209 9.44 6.80 -3.93
N PHE A 210 8.36 7.13 -3.22
CA PHE A 210 8.28 6.96 -1.78
C PHE A 210 8.48 5.50 -1.35
N ILE A 211 7.80 4.55 -2.01
CA ILE A 211 7.97 3.12 -1.75
C ILE A 211 9.41 2.67 -1.99
N GLU A 212 9.96 3.03 -3.15
CA GLU A 212 11.28 2.60 -3.59
C GLU A 212 12.41 3.13 -2.68
N ASN A 213 12.31 4.39 -2.27
CA ASN A 213 13.35 5.02 -1.47
C ASN A 213 13.36 4.58 -0.01
N ARG A 214 12.19 4.18 0.53
CA ARG A 214 12.00 3.94 1.97
C ARG A 214 11.97 2.48 2.37
N ILE A 215 11.86 1.55 1.42
CA ILE A 215 12.06 0.13 1.72
C ILE A 215 13.53 -0.12 2.10
N SER A 216 13.74 -0.45 3.37
CA SER A 216 15.08 -0.73 3.91
C SER A 216 15.46 -2.20 3.78
N GLY A 217 16.76 -2.49 3.92
CA GLY A 217 17.27 -3.85 4.02
C GLY A 217 16.72 -4.62 5.23
N ASP A 218 16.44 -3.91 6.33
CA ASP A 218 16.07 -4.47 7.63
C ASP A 218 14.61 -4.89 7.72
N MET A 219 13.75 -4.37 6.84
CA MET A 219 12.36 -4.83 6.75
C MET A 219 12.29 -6.29 6.31
N THR A 220 11.41 -7.06 6.98
CA THR A 220 11.11 -8.43 6.56
C THR A 220 10.47 -8.45 5.18
N ARG A 221 10.50 -9.62 4.51
CA ARG A 221 9.86 -9.78 3.19
C ARG A 221 8.36 -9.45 3.24
N ALA A 222 7.70 -9.85 4.32
CA ALA A 222 6.31 -9.52 4.62
C ALA A 222 6.11 -8.02 4.87
N GLY A 223 6.94 -7.40 5.70
CA GLY A 223 6.88 -5.96 5.93
C GLY A 223 7.04 -5.13 4.65
N LYS A 224 7.93 -5.53 3.74
CA LYS A 224 8.08 -4.88 2.42
C LYS A 224 6.82 -5.00 1.57
N LEU A 225 6.17 -6.16 1.59
CA LEU A 225 4.89 -6.35 0.90
C LEU A 225 3.82 -5.41 1.46
N GLY A 226 3.65 -5.38 2.79
CA GLY A 226 2.71 -4.47 3.43
C GLY A 226 2.96 -3.00 3.14
N PHE A 227 4.22 -2.57 3.23
CA PHE A 227 4.64 -1.20 2.96
C PHE A 227 4.33 -0.79 1.52
N SER A 228 4.67 -1.64 0.54
CA SER A 228 4.54 -1.35 -0.89
C SER A 228 3.13 -1.55 -1.44
N VAL A 229 2.35 -2.46 -0.87
CA VAL A 229 1.06 -2.88 -1.42
C VAL A 229 -0.12 -2.30 -0.66
N LEU A 230 -0.15 -2.47 0.66
CA LEU A 230 -1.29 -2.05 1.48
C LEU A 230 -1.16 -0.58 1.90
N GLY A 231 0.06 -0.11 2.20
CA GLY A 231 0.32 1.25 2.65
C GLY A 231 -0.39 2.34 1.82
N PRO A 232 -0.19 2.39 0.49
CA PRO A 232 -0.86 3.36 -0.36
C PRO A 232 -2.39 3.24 -0.35
N LEU A 233 -2.91 2.02 -0.38
CA LEU A 233 -4.35 1.76 -0.34
C LEU A 233 -4.98 2.27 0.96
N GLU A 234 -4.37 1.93 2.10
CA GLU A 234 -4.85 2.32 3.42
C GLU A 234 -4.78 3.84 3.63
N ILE A 235 -3.71 4.51 3.20
CA ILE A 235 -3.62 5.98 3.26
C ILE A 235 -4.72 6.62 2.40
N GLY A 236 -4.89 6.13 1.17
CA GLY A 236 -5.90 6.64 0.24
C GLY A 236 -7.32 6.46 0.79
N PHE A 237 -7.63 5.28 1.32
CA PHE A 237 -8.93 4.96 1.88
C PHE A 237 -9.21 5.72 3.17
N CYS A 238 -8.28 5.75 4.13
CA CYS A 238 -8.46 6.46 5.40
C CYS A 238 -8.68 7.96 5.20
N ARG A 239 -7.95 8.59 4.26
CA ARG A 239 -8.19 10.01 3.92
C ARG A 239 -9.58 10.24 3.33
N TRP A 240 -10.03 9.33 2.46
CA TRP A 240 -11.38 9.41 1.92
C TRP A 240 -12.44 9.22 3.01
N LEU A 241 -12.24 8.27 3.94
CA LEU A 241 -13.10 8.10 5.11
C LEU A 241 -13.17 9.37 5.96
N HIS A 242 -12.02 10.01 6.23
CA HIS A 242 -11.96 11.27 6.97
C HIS A 242 -12.69 12.40 6.25
N GLN A 243 -12.50 12.56 4.93
CA GLN A 243 -13.24 13.56 4.15
C GLN A 243 -14.76 13.34 4.21
N ARG A 244 -15.22 12.08 4.19
CA ARG A 244 -16.63 11.75 4.37
C ARG A 244 -17.10 12.02 5.80
N ARG A 245 -16.28 11.72 6.80
CA ARG A 245 -16.59 12.03 8.20
C ARG A 245 -16.74 13.53 8.45
N LEU A 246 -15.95 14.38 7.80
CA LEU A 246 -16.10 15.85 7.90
C LEU A 246 -17.44 16.35 7.33
N GLN A 247 -18.05 15.61 6.39
CA GLN A 247 -19.39 15.92 5.86
C GLN A 247 -20.52 15.53 6.84
N HIS A 248 -20.20 14.75 7.88
CA HIS A 248 -21.14 14.27 8.90
C HIS A 248 -20.56 14.49 10.32
N PRO A 249 -20.43 15.74 10.79
CA PRO A 249 -19.73 16.10 12.02
C PRO A 249 -20.26 15.41 13.29
N GLU A 250 -21.54 15.08 13.34
CA GLU A 250 -22.22 14.45 14.48
C GLU A 250 -22.18 12.91 14.46
N ALA A 251 -21.77 12.30 13.35
CA ALA A 251 -21.77 10.85 13.20
C ALA A 251 -20.59 10.22 13.94
N ARG A 252 -20.82 9.10 14.64
CA ARG A 252 -19.71 8.25 15.09
C ARG A 252 -19.30 7.31 13.97
N ILE A 253 -18.03 6.90 13.99
CA ILE A 253 -17.48 5.96 13.00
C ILE A 253 -17.38 4.58 13.64
N PHE A 254 -18.09 3.61 13.06
CA PHE A 254 -18.01 2.21 13.42
C PHE A 254 -17.26 1.45 12.33
N PHE A 255 -16.09 0.91 12.66
CA PHE A 255 -15.41 -0.07 11.81
C PHE A 255 -15.92 -1.46 12.16
N LEU A 256 -16.31 -2.24 11.13
CA LEU A 256 -16.68 -3.64 11.35
C LEU A 256 -15.47 -4.46 11.81
N ALA A 257 -15.66 -5.21 12.89
CA ALA A 257 -14.57 -5.99 13.46
C ALA A 257 -14.13 -7.14 12.57
N ARG A 258 -12.91 -7.61 12.84
CA ARG A 258 -12.11 -8.46 11.97
C ARG A 258 -11.70 -7.70 10.72
N ASP A 259 -12.60 -7.45 9.77
CA ASP A 259 -12.24 -7.14 8.39
C ASP A 259 -11.77 -5.70 8.16
N MET A 260 -11.97 -4.80 9.13
CA MET A 260 -11.46 -3.41 9.08
C MET A 260 -10.35 -3.13 10.11
N TYR A 261 -9.70 -4.15 10.65
CA TYR A 261 -8.70 -3.98 11.71
C TYR A 261 -7.54 -3.08 11.31
N LEU A 262 -6.81 -3.42 10.25
CA LEU A 262 -5.67 -2.63 9.81
C LEU A 262 -6.10 -1.20 9.43
N THR A 263 -7.24 -1.07 8.76
CA THR A 263 -7.78 0.23 8.37
C THR A 263 -8.09 1.10 9.59
N ARG A 264 -8.73 0.55 10.62
CA ARG A 264 -9.01 1.29 11.87
C ARG A 264 -7.71 1.73 12.57
N GLU A 265 -6.73 0.83 12.64
CA GLU A 265 -5.42 1.11 13.24
C GLU A 265 -4.73 2.28 12.52
N ILE A 266 -4.65 2.22 11.19
CA ILE A 266 -4.05 3.29 10.39
C ILE A 266 -4.87 4.57 10.49
N TYR A 267 -6.20 4.49 10.46
CA TYR A 267 -7.07 5.65 10.62
C TYR A 267 -6.77 6.40 11.93
N GLY A 268 -6.68 5.68 13.06
CA GLY A 268 -6.32 6.26 14.36
C GLY A 268 -4.92 6.86 14.39
N MET A 269 -3.96 6.33 13.62
CA MET A 269 -2.64 6.93 13.47
C MET A 269 -2.68 8.25 12.68
N LEU A 270 -3.54 8.35 11.66
CA LEU A 270 -3.64 9.55 10.82
C LEU A 270 -4.48 10.65 11.47
N TYR A 271 -5.49 10.26 12.25
CA TYR A 271 -6.50 11.14 12.83
C TYR A 271 -6.70 10.83 14.33
N PRO A 272 -5.68 11.04 15.18
CA PRO A 272 -5.72 10.64 16.59
C PRO A 272 -6.76 11.40 17.43
N GLU A 273 -7.20 12.57 16.95
CA GLU A 273 -8.25 13.38 17.59
C GLU A 273 -9.66 12.81 17.36
N GLU A 274 -9.82 11.84 16.45
CA GLU A 274 -11.11 11.23 16.14
C GLU A 274 -11.32 9.92 16.88
N THR A 275 -12.46 9.82 17.58
CA THR A 275 -12.85 8.58 18.26
C THR A 275 -13.53 7.62 17.29
N THR A 276 -13.07 6.36 17.27
CA THR A 276 -13.62 5.31 16.42
C THR A 276 -14.05 4.09 17.24
N GLU A 277 -15.20 3.54 16.87
CA GLU A 277 -15.80 2.37 17.49
C GLU A 277 -15.49 1.10 16.70
N TYR A 278 -15.43 -0.04 17.38
CA TYR A 278 -15.15 -1.34 16.78
C TYR A 278 -16.33 -2.28 16.95
N LEU A 279 -17.15 -2.38 15.90
CA LEU A 279 -18.40 -3.13 15.96
C LEU A 279 -18.14 -4.61 15.69
N GLN A 280 -18.07 -5.40 16.75
CA GLN A 280 -17.85 -6.85 16.73
C GLN A 280 -19.08 -7.65 16.32
N VAL A 281 -19.45 -7.53 15.05
CA VAL A 281 -20.53 -8.29 14.42
C VAL A 281 -20.02 -9.04 13.20
N SER A 282 -20.61 -10.21 12.96
CA SER A 282 -20.57 -10.91 11.68
C SER A 282 -21.99 -11.17 11.20
N ARG A 283 -22.18 -11.47 9.91
CA ARG A 283 -23.49 -11.92 9.39
C ARG A 283 -24.05 -13.10 10.20
N ARG A 284 -23.19 -14.08 10.53
CA ARG A 284 -23.50 -15.22 11.39
C ARG A 284 -24.05 -14.80 12.75
N SER A 285 -23.38 -13.85 13.41
CA SER A 285 -23.73 -13.40 14.75
C SER A 285 -25.10 -12.72 14.84
N LEU A 286 -25.63 -12.22 13.72
CA LEU A 286 -26.91 -11.52 13.63
C LEU A 286 -28.08 -12.47 13.32
N CYS A 287 -27.81 -13.64 12.74
CA CYS A 287 -28.82 -14.61 12.36
C CYS A 287 -29.79 -15.02 13.49
N PRO A 288 -29.36 -15.22 14.76
CA PRO A 288 -30.28 -15.59 15.84
C PRO A 288 -31.40 -14.57 16.07
N ALA A 289 -31.12 -13.27 15.91
CA ALA A 289 -32.14 -12.22 16.08
C ALA A 289 -33.12 -12.21 14.88
N LEU A 290 -32.60 -12.29 13.66
CA LEU A 290 -33.41 -12.36 12.44
C LEU A 290 -34.34 -13.57 12.41
N LEU A 291 -33.85 -14.71 12.89
CA LEU A 291 -34.63 -15.94 13.01
C LEU A 291 -35.77 -15.77 14.03
N ALA A 292 -35.52 -15.12 15.17
CA ALA A 292 -36.55 -14.87 16.18
C ALA A 292 -37.65 -13.92 15.70
N GLU A 293 -37.35 -13.01 14.77
CA GLU A 293 -38.34 -12.13 14.12
C GLU A 293 -39.10 -12.82 12.97
N GLY A 294 -38.68 -14.01 12.53
CA GLY A 294 -39.27 -14.70 11.39
C GLY A 294 -38.97 -14.04 10.04
N ASN A 295 -37.87 -13.27 9.91
CA ASN A 295 -37.51 -12.59 8.67
C ASN A 295 -36.66 -13.50 7.76
N ASP A 296 -37.33 -14.38 7.02
CA ASP A 296 -36.70 -15.37 6.13
C ASP A 296 -35.85 -14.73 5.02
N SER A 297 -36.25 -13.58 4.50
CA SER A 297 -35.54 -12.85 3.45
C SER A 297 -34.17 -12.34 3.90
N LEU A 298 -34.12 -11.62 5.04
CA LEU A 298 -32.86 -11.13 5.59
C LEU A 298 -32.00 -12.26 6.13
N LEU A 299 -32.61 -13.29 6.72
CA LEU A 299 -31.89 -14.48 7.16
C LEU A 299 -31.21 -15.18 5.97
N ALA A 300 -31.91 -15.37 4.86
CA ALA A 300 -31.32 -15.92 3.63
C ALA A 300 -30.20 -15.04 3.07
N ALA A 301 -30.34 -13.70 3.14
CA ALA A 301 -29.30 -12.77 2.69
C ALA A 301 -28.02 -12.82 3.56
N ALA A 302 -28.16 -13.16 4.85
CA ALA A 302 -27.04 -13.31 5.77
C ALA A 302 -26.19 -14.56 5.47
N LEU A 303 -26.81 -15.62 4.95
CA LEU A 303 -26.14 -16.91 4.70
C LEU A 303 -24.99 -16.80 3.68
N PRO A 304 -23.94 -17.63 3.81
CA PRO A 304 -22.83 -17.66 2.87
C PRO A 304 -23.25 -18.32 1.54
N ARG A 305 -22.71 -17.84 0.41
CA ARG A 305 -23.07 -18.33 -0.95
C ARG A 305 -22.35 -19.64 -1.29
N GLN A 306 -22.78 -20.73 -0.66
CA GLN A 306 -22.17 -22.05 -0.76
C GLN A 306 -23.23 -23.14 -0.83
N ILE A 307 -22.79 -24.39 -1.04
CA ILE A 307 -23.67 -25.53 -0.87
C ILE A 307 -23.52 -26.00 0.58
N LEU A 308 -24.59 -25.90 1.35
CA LEU A 308 -24.61 -26.29 2.77
C LEU A 308 -25.70 -27.32 3.03
N THR A 309 -25.51 -28.17 4.04
CA THR A 309 -26.58 -29.01 4.57
C THR A 309 -27.54 -28.21 5.46
N GLY A 310 -28.74 -28.71 5.71
CA GLY A 310 -29.67 -28.07 6.65
C GLY A 310 -29.07 -27.93 8.04
N GLN A 311 -28.30 -28.93 8.50
CA GLN A 311 -27.58 -28.84 9.77
C GLN A 311 -26.57 -27.69 9.78
N GLN A 312 -25.76 -27.54 8.73
CA GLN A 312 -24.78 -26.45 8.62
C GLN A 312 -25.47 -25.06 8.61
N ILE A 313 -26.63 -24.95 7.96
CA ILE A 313 -27.44 -23.72 7.99
C ILE A 313 -27.96 -23.44 9.40
N ALA A 314 -28.49 -24.45 10.10
CA ALA A 314 -28.95 -24.31 11.48
C ALA A 314 -27.81 -23.87 12.41
N ASP A 315 -26.64 -24.50 12.31
CA ASP A 315 -25.44 -24.16 13.10
C ASP A 315 -24.93 -22.74 12.81
N TYR A 316 -25.03 -22.29 11.55
CA TYR A 316 -24.74 -20.91 11.16
C TYR A 316 -25.73 -19.93 11.80
N CYS A 317 -27.01 -20.27 11.82
CA CYS A 317 -28.06 -19.46 12.43
C CYS A 317 -28.13 -19.55 13.96
N GLY A 318 -27.35 -20.44 14.59
CA GLY A 318 -27.44 -20.71 16.04
C GLY A 318 -28.77 -21.34 16.45
N ALA A 319 -29.34 -22.17 15.58
CA ALA A 319 -30.67 -22.78 15.70
C ALA A 319 -30.59 -24.31 15.76
N LEU A 320 -31.69 -24.97 16.14
CA LEU A 320 -31.81 -26.42 16.02
C LEU A 320 -32.37 -26.80 14.64
N CYS A 321 -31.75 -27.79 14.00
CA CYS A 321 -32.20 -28.32 12.71
C CYS A 321 -33.25 -29.42 12.93
N PRO A 322 -34.40 -29.38 12.23
CA PRO A 322 -35.29 -30.55 12.19
C PRO A 322 -34.58 -31.75 11.52
N PRO A 323 -34.74 -32.98 12.05
CA PRO A 323 -34.03 -34.17 11.57
C PRO A 323 -34.19 -34.43 10.07
N GLU A 324 -35.35 -34.15 9.50
CA GLU A 324 -35.67 -34.37 8.08
C GLU A 324 -34.88 -33.47 7.12
N TYR A 325 -34.29 -32.37 7.62
CA TYR A 325 -33.49 -31.44 6.83
C TYR A 325 -31.99 -31.56 7.07
N SER A 326 -31.53 -32.31 8.09
CA SER A 326 -30.13 -32.24 8.55
C SER A 326 -29.11 -32.54 7.45
N GLU A 327 -29.36 -33.58 6.66
CA GLU A 327 -28.51 -34.04 5.54
C GLU A 327 -28.90 -33.43 4.18
N LYS A 328 -30.06 -32.74 4.10
CA LYS A 328 -30.52 -32.15 2.84
C LYS A 328 -29.60 -31.00 2.44
N LYS A 329 -29.14 -30.98 1.19
CA LYS A 329 -28.23 -29.95 0.66
C LYS A 329 -29.01 -28.82 0.00
N PHE A 330 -28.56 -27.60 0.25
CA PHE A 330 -29.11 -26.36 -0.27
C PHE A 330 -28.02 -25.59 -1.01
N ASP A 331 -28.29 -25.21 -2.26
CA ASP A 331 -27.36 -24.41 -3.06
C ASP A 331 -27.67 -22.91 -2.91
N LEU A 332 -26.99 -22.29 -1.94
CA LEU A 332 -27.17 -20.88 -1.60
C LEU A 332 -26.55 -19.93 -2.64
N LYS A 333 -25.85 -20.47 -3.65
CA LYS A 333 -25.33 -19.66 -4.77
C LYS A 333 -26.43 -19.19 -5.71
N LYS A 334 -27.54 -19.96 -5.80
CA LYS A 334 -28.69 -19.68 -6.67
C LYS A 334 -29.72 -18.74 -6.04
N GLY A 335 -29.45 -18.24 -4.84
CA GLY A 335 -30.39 -17.40 -4.09
C GLY A 335 -31.41 -18.20 -3.31
N THR A 336 -32.48 -17.53 -2.88
CA THR A 336 -33.47 -18.10 -1.95
C THR A 336 -34.50 -18.96 -2.68
N SER A 337 -34.38 -20.28 -2.59
CA SER A 337 -35.37 -21.24 -3.12
C SER A 337 -36.58 -21.42 -2.18
N ALA A 338 -37.69 -21.95 -2.70
CA ALA A 338 -38.86 -22.29 -1.88
C ALA A 338 -38.49 -23.30 -0.77
N ASP A 339 -37.72 -24.33 -1.12
CA ASP A 339 -37.21 -25.32 -0.16
C ASP A 339 -36.36 -24.71 0.95
N LEU A 340 -35.54 -23.70 0.62
CA LEU A 340 -34.74 -22.98 1.62
C LEU A 340 -35.66 -22.20 2.57
N ARG A 341 -36.68 -21.50 2.05
CA ARG A 341 -37.65 -20.79 2.91
C ARG A 341 -38.37 -21.74 3.85
N THR A 342 -38.79 -22.90 3.36
CA THR A 342 -39.40 -23.94 4.19
C THR A 342 -38.47 -24.38 5.33
N LEU A 343 -37.19 -24.62 5.03
CA LEU A 343 -36.19 -24.91 6.06
C LEU A 343 -36.07 -23.75 7.06
N LEU A 344 -35.87 -22.52 6.59
CA LEU A 344 -35.65 -21.35 7.45
C LEU A 344 -36.82 -21.14 8.43
N ASN A 345 -38.06 -21.37 7.96
CA ASN A 345 -39.26 -21.29 8.80
C ASN A 345 -39.39 -22.47 9.78
N ALA A 346 -38.77 -23.61 9.47
CA ALA A 346 -38.77 -24.79 10.34
C ALA A 346 -37.63 -24.78 11.37
N LEU A 347 -36.62 -23.91 11.22
CA LEU A 347 -35.53 -23.78 12.19
C LEU A 347 -36.06 -23.32 13.54
N GLN A 348 -35.67 -24.01 14.61
CA GLN A 348 -36.10 -23.65 15.96
C GLN A 348 -35.10 -22.66 16.56
N ALA A 349 -35.57 -21.43 16.82
CA ALA A 349 -34.76 -20.38 17.43
C ALA A 349 -34.28 -20.78 18.84
N ASN A 350 -33.01 -20.54 19.12
CA ASN A 350 -32.45 -20.67 20.48
C ASN A 350 -32.59 -19.34 21.25
N LYS A 351 -32.36 -19.35 22.58
CA LYS A 351 -32.43 -18.17 23.48
C LYS A 351 -31.37 -17.08 23.21
N ASN A 352 -30.65 -17.14 22.09
CA ASN A 352 -29.53 -16.26 21.77
C ASN A 352 -29.95 -14.91 21.16
N ALA A 353 -31.16 -14.77 20.63
CA ALA A 353 -31.64 -13.52 20.01
C ALA A 353 -31.55 -12.30 20.95
N SER A 354 -31.95 -12.47 22.22
CA SER A 354 -31.87 -11.43 23.24
C SER A 354 -30.44 -10.94 23.52
N LEU A 355 -29.44 -11.82 23.32
CA LEU A 355 -28.03 -11.46 23.50
C LEU A 355 -27.51 -10.63 22.34
N VAL A 356 -27.97 -10.89 21.11
CA VAL A 356 -27.63 -10.10 19.92
C VAL A 356 -28.18 -8.68 20.08
N LEU A 357 -29.48 -8.56 20.36
CA LEU A 357 -30.13 -7.25 20.54
C LEU A 357 -29.53 -6.48 21.71
N GLY A 358 -29.25 -7.16 22.84
CA GLY A 358 -28.59 -6.54 23.99
C GLY A 358 -27.18 -6.03 23.67
N TYR A 359 -26.39 -6.79 22.88
CA TYR A 359 -25.08 -6.32 22.41
C TYR A 359 -25.20 -5.08 21.52
N LEU A 360 -26.13 -5.09 20.53
CA LEU A 360 -26.33 -3.95 19.63
C LEU A 360 -26.78 -2.69 20.38
N GLN A 361 -27.67 -2.85 21.37
CA GLN A 361 -28.08 -1.76 22.27
C GLN A 361 -26.90 -1.23 23.09
N ASN A 362 -26.04 -2.12 23.60
CA ASN A 362 -24.84 -1.73 24.36
C ASN A 362 -23.77 -1.05 23.49
N ALA A 363 -23.57 -1.51 22.26
CA ALA A 363 -22.71 -0.84 21.27
C ALA A 363 -23.26 0.56 20.92
N GLY A 364 -24.57 0.72 21.06
CA GLY A 364 -25.24 2.01 21.07
C GLY A 364 -25.19 2.72 19.73
N ILE A 365 -25.08 2.00 18.61
CA ILE A 365 -25.13 2.54 17.24
C ILE A 365 -26.47 3.26 16.98
N ARG A 366 -26.44 4.39 16.27
CA ARG A 366 -27.58 5.30 16.10
C ARG A 366 -27.83 5.66 14.64
N GLN A 367 -28.99 6.25 14.41
CA GLN A 367 -29.36 6.87 13.14
C GLN A 367 -28.28 7.87 12.67
N GLY A 368 -27.83 7.73 11.43
CA GLY A 368 -26.85 8.61 10.80
C GLY A 368 -25.39 8.30 11.12
N ASP A 369 -25.11 7.33 11.99
CA ASP A 369 -23.72 6.89 12.23
C ASP A 369 -23.11 6.27 10.97
N ILE A 370 -21.78 6.38 10.86
CA ILE A 370 -20.99 5.87 9.75
C ILE A 370 -20.60 4.42 10.03
N LEU A 371 -20.83 3.54 9.07
CA LEU A 371 -20.39 2.14 9.10
C LEU A 371 -19.33 1.91 8.02
N VAL A 372 -18.12 1.53 8.42
CA VAL A 372 -17.01 1.24 7.50
C VAL A 372 -16.87 -0.26 7.31
N ASP A 373 -16.80 -0.70 6.05
CA ASP A 373 -16.77 -2.11 5.67
C ASP A 373 -15.99 -2.33 4.34
N ILE A 374 -15.43 -3.53 4.16
CA ILE A 374 -14.86 -4.01 2.88
C ILE A 374 -15.92 -4.72 2.03
N GLY A 375 -17.00 -5.16 2.67
CA GLY A 375 -18.07 -5.96 2.12
C GLY A 375 -18.78 -5.32 0.93
N SER A 376 -18.60 -5.92 -0.24
CA SER A 376 -19.04 -5.34 -1.52
C SER A 376 -20.55 -5.29 -1.76
N GLY A 377 -21.36 -5.96 -0.93
CA GLY A 377 -22.80 -6.11 -1.16
C GLY A 377 -23.70 -5.42 -0.13
N GLY A 378 -23.15 -4.73 0.87
CA GLY A 378 -23.93 -4.00 1.89
C GLY A 378 -24.81 -4.85 2.79
N THR A 379 -24.64 -6.19 2.80
CA THR A 379 -25.49 -7.10 3.57
C THR A 379 -25.47 -6.73 5.05
N THR A 380 -24.29 -6.57 5.66
CA THR A 380 -24.17 -6.29 7.10
C THR A 380 -24.87 -4.99 7.49
N GLN A 381 -24.74 -3.93 6.67
CA GLN A 381 -25.47 -2.68 6.87
C GLN A 381 -26.99 -2.91 6.89
N MET A 382 -27.55 -3.61 5.89
CA MET A 382 -28.98 -3.90 5.85
C MET A 382 -29.46 -4.65 7.09
N LEU A 383 -28.70 -5.65 7.54
CA LEU A 383 -29.06 -6.44 8.72
C LEU A 383 -29.06 -5.57 9.99
N LEU A 384 -28.05 -4.72 10.16
CA LEU A 384 -27.95 -3.80 11.30
C LEU A 384 -29.07 -2.76 11.30
N GLU A 385 -29.34 -2.15 10.15
CA GLU A 385 -30.40 -1.16 10.01
C GLU A 385 -31.78 -1.73 10.37
N HIS A 386 -32.06 -2.96 9.94
CA HIS A 386 -33.29 -3.67 10.28
C HIS A 386 -33.37 -3.96 11.78
N LEU A 387 -32.38 -4.66 12.33
CA LEU A 387 -32.37 -5.09 13.74
C LEU A 387 -32.35 -3.93 14.74
N CYS A 388 -31.70 -2.81 14.39
CA CYS A 388 -31.64 -1.62 15.24
C CYS A 388 -32.73 -0.60 14.92
N SER A 389 -33.51 -0.78 13.84
CA SER A 389 -34.50 0.20 13.35
C SER A 389 -33.88 1.60 13.12
N ILE A 390 -32.73 1.65 12.46
CA ILE A 390 -31.98 2.88 12.13
C ILE A 390 -31.58 2.89 10.65
N LYS A 391 -31.14 4.02 10.13
CA LYS A 391 -30.41 4.12 8.86
C LYS A 391 -28.99 4.60 9.11
N LEU A 392 -28.03 3.92 8.51
CA LEU A 392 -26.61 4.20 8.61
C LEU A 392 -26.11 4.85 7.33
N TYR A 393 -24.94 5.49 7.42
CA TYR A 393 -24.18 5.88 6.25
C TYR A 393 -23.04 4.90 6.03
N GLY A 394 -23.15 4.07 4.99
CA GLY A 394 -22.14 3.06 4.68
C GLY A 394 -20.96 3.63 3.93
N LEU A 395 -19.74 3.37 4.38
CA LEU A 395 -18.51 3.71 3.68
C LEU A 395 -17.77 2.42 3.32
N GLN A 396 -17.87 2.05 2.04
CA GLN A 396 -17.38 0.77 1.52
C GLN A 396 -16.06 0.95 0.78
N LEU A 397 -15.11 0.03 0.99
CA LEU A 397 -13.88 0.02 0.19
C LEU A 397 -14.19 -0.23 -1.30
N SER A 398 -15.06 -1.20 -1.59
CA SER A 398 -15.54 -1.52 -2.92
C SER A 398 -17.05 -1.82 -2.90
N GLY A 399 -17.69 -1.78 -4.07
CA GLY A 399 -19.10 -2.11 -4.21
C GLY A 399 -19.35 -2.92 -5.48
N ASP A 400 -20.18 -3.95 -5.37
CA ASP A 400 -20.74 -4.68 -6.52
C ASP A 400 -22.18 -4.23 -6.81
N GLU A 401 -22.78 -4.77 -7.88
CA GLU A 401 -24.13 -4.42 -8.33
C GLU A 401 -25.18 -4.54 -7.21
N ARG A 402 -25.02 -5.51 -6.30
CA ARG A 402 -25.96 -5.73 -5.20
C ARG A 402 -25.99 -4.55 -4.24
N LEU A 403 -24.85 -3.88 -4.04
CA LEU A 403 -24.79 -2.71 -3.17
C LEU A 403 -25.75 -1.63 -3.66
N GLN A 404 -25.76 -1.39 -4.99
CA GLN A 404 -26.61 -0.40 -5.63
C GLN A 404 -28.09 -0.82 -5.66
N GLU A 405 -28.37 -2.12 -5.78
CA GLU A 405 -29.74 -2.65 -5.68
C GLU A 405 -30.33 -2.52 -4.26
N ARG A 406 -29.47 -2.57 -3.24
CA ARG A 406 -29.87 -2.64 -1.83
C ARG A 406 -29.88 -1.30 -1.12
N LEU A 407 -28.97 -0.40 -1.50
CA LEU A 407 -28.73 0.86 -0.82
C LEU A 407 -28.73 1.99 -1.84
N SER A 408 -29.48 3.04 -1.55
CA SER A 408 -29.47 4.26 -2.34
C SER A 408 -28.13 5.00 -2.20
N SER A 409 -27.73 5.75 -3.24
CA SER A 409 -26.42 6.41 -3.32
C SER A 409 -26.22 7.52 -2.29
N ASP A 410 -27.28 8.07 -1.72
CA ASP A 410 -27.25 9.01 -0.59
C ASP A 410 -26.91 8.34 0.75
N ARG A 411 -26.99 7.01 0.82
CA ARG A 411 -26.76 6.21 2.04
C ARG A 411 -25.49 5.38 2.01
N VAL A 412 -24.78 5.35 0.88
CA VAL A 412 -23.55 4.58 0.74
C VAL A 412 -22.52 5.30 -0.14
N GLY A 413 -21.30 5.42 0.37
CA GLY A 413 -20.11 5.79 -0.40
C GLY A 413 -19.29 4.56 -0.76
N VAL A 414 -18.73 4.56 -1.97
CA VAL A 414 -17.78 3.53 -2.42
C VAL A 414 -16.47 4.21 -2.81
N TYR A 415 -15.34 3.74 -2.27
CA TYR A 415 -14.03 4.32 -2.55
C TYR A 415 -13.48 3.89 -3.92
N LEU A 416 -13.45 2.60 -4.20
CA LEU A 416 -12.88 2.06 -5.44
C LEU A 416 -13.89 2.11 -6.59
N SER A 417 -13.61 2.98 -7.57
CA SER A 417 -14.24 2.96 -8.90
C SER A 417 -13.26 2.38 -9.91
N LEU A 418 -13.48 1.12 -10.30
CA LEU A 418 -12.55 0.33 -11.10
C LEU A 418 -13.04 0.15 -12.54
N SER A 419 -12.14 0.19 -13.52
CA SER A 419 -12.46 -0.25 -14.88
C SER A 419 -12.80 -1.75 -14.90
N GLN A 420 -13.48 -2.23 -15.95
CA GLN A 420 -13.85 -3.64 -16.08
C GLN A 420 -12.67 -4.60 -15.88
N LYS A 421 -11.49 -4.26 -16.44
CA LYS A 421 -10.27 -5.07 -16.30
C LYS A 421 -9.75 -5.07 -14.86
N GLU A 422 -9.70 -3.90 -14.23
CA GLU A 422 -9.23 -3.75 -12.84
C GLU A 422 -10.18 -4.46 -11.87
N ALA A 423 -11.50 -4.37 -12.10
CA ALA A 423 -12.52 -5.06 -11.33
C ALA A 423 -12.32 -6.59 -11.37
N LEU A 424 -12.03 -7.18 -12.55
CA LEU A 424 -11.77 -8.63 -12.65
C LEU A 424 -10.59 -9.09 -11.80
N LEU A 425 -9.51 -8.29 -11.73
CA LEU A 425 -8.36 -8.59 -10.88
C LEU A 425 -8.68 -8.33 -9.40
N TYR A 426 -9.36 -7.24 -9.10
CA TYR A 426 -9.79 -6.91 -7.73
C TYR A 426 -10.67 -8.01 -7.15
N TRP A 427 -11.74 -8.42 -7.84
CA TRP A 427 -12.65 -9.46 -7.35
C TRP A 427 -11.97 -10.82 -7.20
N ALA A 428 -10.96 -11.11 -8.02
CA ALA A 428 -10.14 -12.31 -7.85
C ALA A 428 -9.20 -12.22 -6.62
N GLY A 429 -8.78 -11.01 -6.26
CA GLY A 429 -7.91 -10.73 -5.13
C GLY A 429 -8.63 -10.34 -3.83
N GLN A 430 -9.92 -10.02 -3.86
CA GLN A 430 -10.65 -9.48 -2.71
C GLN A 430 -10.53 -10.36 -1.46
N PRO A 431 -10.68 -11.71 -1.50
CA PRO A 431 -10.49 -12.55 -0.32
C PRO A 431 -9.07 -12.48 0.25
N ILE A 432 -8.08 -12.23 -0.62
CA ILE A 432 -6.68 -12.03 -0.23
C ILE A 432 -6.55 -10.69 0.47
N LEU A 433 -7.11 -9.62 -0.10
CA LEU A 433 -7.09 -8.29 0.49
C LEU A 433 -7.74 -8.29 1.88
N GLU A 434 -8.95 -8.86 1.98
CA GLU A 434 -9.66 -9.05 3.24
C GLU A 434 -8.75 -9.73 4.27
N ARG A 435 -8.19 -10.90 3.93
CA ARG A 435 -7.27 -11.61 4.82
C ARG A 435 -6.07 -10.77 5.29
N LEU A 436 -5.52 -9.93 4.42
CA LEU A 436 -4.35 -9.11 4.75
C LEU A 436 -4.67 -7.94 5.69
N ILE A 437 -5.88 -7.37 5.59
CA ILE A 437 -6.30 -6.23 6.42
C ILE A 437 -7.06 -6.66 7.69
N SER A 438 -7.57 -7.90 7.71
CA SER A 438 -8.32 -8.45 8.82
C SER A 438 -7.46 -8.67 10.07
N GLU A 439 -8.06 -8.52 11.25
CA GLU A 439 -7.48 -9.00 12.50
C GLU A 439 -7.29 -10.51 12.40
N ASP A 440 -6.16 -11.03 12.88
CA ASP A 440 -5.84 -12.44 12.78
C ASP A 440 -6.48 -13.28 13.88
N ILE A 441 -7.81 -13.15 14.00
CA ILE A 441 -8.65 -13.82 14.97
C ILE A 441 -9.90 -14.38 14.29
N GLY A 442 -10.49 -15.40 14.92
CA GLY A 442 -11.69 -16.03 14.39
C GLY A 442 -12.90 -15.10 14.42
N SER A 443 -13.81 -15.33 13.49
CA SER A 443 -14.96 -14.46 13.28
C SER A 443 -16.01 -14.59 14.40
N VAL A 444 -16.82 -13.54 14.59
CA VAL A 444 -17.79 -13.49 15.68
C VAL A 444 -18.89 -14.53 15.48
N SER A 445 -19.06 -15.44 16.43
CA SER A 445 -20.07 -16.50 16.40
C SER A 445 -21.27 -16.24 17.31
N GLY A 446 -21.15 -15.30 18.26
CA GLY A 446 -22.25 -14.90 19.13
C GLY A 446 -21.79 -14.11 20.35
N TYR A 447 -22.64 -14.04 21.38
CA TYR A 447 -22.43 -13.16 22.54
C TYR A 447 -22.65 -13.86 23.88
N ARG A 448 -22.18 -13.27 24.97
CA ARG A 448 -22.47 -13.64 26.35
C ARG A 448 -22.64 -12.38 27.18
N LYS A 449 -23.72 -12.32 27.96
CA LYS A 449 -23.97 -11.23 28.92
C LYS A 449 -23.11 -11.42 30.18
N GLN A 450 -22.43 -10.37 30.61
CA GLN A 450 -21.68 -10.28 31.88
C GLN A 450 -22.18 -9.05 32.64
N GLU A 451 -22.99 -9.27 33.68
CA GLU A 451 -23.68 -8.20 34.42
C GLU A 451 -24.44 -7.22 33.50
N THR A 452 -23.88 -6.03 33.27
CA THR A 452 -24.41 -4.96 32.42
C THR A 452 -23.76 -4.90 31.03
N THR A 453 -22.71 -5.68 30.77
CA THR A 453 -21.92 -5.65 29.52
C THR A 453 -22.05 -6.93 28.70
N PHE A 454 -21.60 -6.90 27.44
CA PHE A 454 -21.61 -8.04 26.53
C PHE A 454 -20.21 -8.38 26.06
N THR A 455 -19.86 -9.67 26.15
CA THR A 455 -18.62 -10.23 25.63
C THR A 455 -18.89 -11.07 24.39
N VAL A 456 -17.91 -11.09 23.48
CA VAL A 456 -18.05 -11.69 22.15
C VAL A 456 -17.45 -13.09 22.13
N ARG A 457 -18.19 -14.05 21.59
CA ARG A 457 -17.71 -15.40 21.28
C ARG A 457 -17.19 -15.44 19.85
N ARG A 458 -16.05 -16.09 19.65
CA ARG A 458 -15.37 -16.19 18.37
C ARG A 458 -15.11 -17.62 17.99
N GLU A 459 -14.95 -17.85 16.70
CA GLU A 459 -14.37 -19.07 16.18
C GLU A 459 -12.88 -19.15 16.53
N THR A 460 -12.30 -20.34 16.45
CA THR A 460 -10.86 -20.52 16.66
C THR A 460 -10.12 -20.24 15.37
N GLN A 461 -9.05 -19.45 15.44
CA GLN A 461 -8.17 -19.18 14.32
C GLN A 461 -6.74 -19.15 14.86
N GLU A 462 -5.85 -19.88 14.17
CA GLU A 462 -4.42 -19.87 14.47
C GLU A 462 -3.79 -18.63 13.80
N PRO A 463 -3.18 -17.72 14.57
CA PRO A 463 -2.53 -16.55 14.00
C PRO A 463 -1.33 -16.94 13.12
N GLU A 464 -1.25 -16.34 11.95
CA GLU A 464 -0.14 -16.45 11.00
C GLU A 464 0.76 -15.21 11.15
N LYS A 465 1.93 -15.37 11.78
CA LYS A 465 2.91 -14.27 12.01
C LYS A 465 3.21 -13.39 10.78
N VAL A 466 3.17 -13.98 9.60
CA VAL A 466 3.35 -13.28 8.31
C VAL A 466 2.31 -12.16 8.09
N ILE A 467 1.07 -12.33 8.56
CA ILE A 467 0.01 -11.31 8.48
C ILE A 467 0.37 -10.12 9.35
N GLU A 468 0.80 -10.36 10.59
CA GLU A 468 1.29 -9.32 11.50
C GLU A 468 2.45 -8.52 10.88
N GLU A 469 3.42 -9.20 10.27
CA GLU A 469 4.54 -8.53 9.60
C GLU A 469 4.09 -7.70 8.39
N ILE A 470 3.16 -8.19 7.58
CA ILE A 470 2.56 -7.43 6.47
C ILE A 470 1.84 -6.18 7.01
N GLN A 471 1.01 -6.34 8.03
CA GLN A 471 0.29 -5.22 8.65
C GLN A 471 1.25 -4.20 9.25
N GLY A 472 2.31 -4.64 9.92
CA GLY A 472 3.39 -3.78 10.43
C GLY A 472 4.06 -2.96 9.32
N GLY A 473 4.26 -3.56 8.14
CA GLY A 473 4.74 -2.85 6.95
C GLY A 473 3.80 -1.72 6.49
N ALA A 474 2.50 -1.96 6.48
CA ALA A 474 1.50 -0.95 6.12
C ALA A 474 1.45 0.20 7.14
N LYS A 475 1.51 -0.11 8.45
CA LYS A 475 1.62 0.90 9.52
C LYS A 475 2.91 1.72 9.40
N ALA A 476 4.03 1.07 9.06
CA ALA A 476 5.30 1.77 8.82
C ALA A 476 5.23 2.72 7.61
N PHE A 477 4.51 2.35 6.55
CA PHE A 477 4.22 3.27 5.43
C PHE A 477 3.44 4.48 5.93
N ALA A 478 2.35 4.26 6.69
CA ALA A 478 1.51 5.35 7.18
C ALA A 478 2.28 6.34 8.04
N HIS A 479 3.10 5.85 8.98
CA HIS A 479 3.97 6.67 9.80
C HIS A 479 4.98 7.46 8.96
N ALA A 480 5.69 6.80 8.05
CA ALA A 480 6.68 7.46 7.19
C ALA A 480 6.03 8.51 6.27
N TRP A 481 4.81 8.25 5.81
CA TRP A 481 4.08 9.14 4.89
C TRP A 481 3.66 10.43 5.60
N GLN A 482 3.12 10.32 6.82
CA GLN A 482 2.79 11.47 7.67
C GLN A 482 4.00 12.33 8.03
N ALA A 483 5.17 11.70 8.20
CA ALA A 483 6.42 12.38 8.47
C ALA A 483 7.10 12.99 7.23
N SER A 484 6.51 12.86 6.04
CA SER A 484 7.11 13.31 4.78
C SER A 484 6.48 14.59 4.23
N VAL A 485 7.17 15.20 3.26
CA VAL A 485 6.62 16.32 2.46
C VAL A 485 5.36 15.95 1.67
N LEU A 486 5.09 14.65 1.48
CA LEU A 486 3.92 14.13 0.76
C LEU A 486 2.68 13.97 1.65
N LYS A 487 2.76 14.29 2.95
CA LYS A 487 1.65 14.11 3.91
C LYS A 487 0.34 14.79 3.52
N ASN A 488 0.37 15.78 2.63
CA ASN A 488 -0.81 16.47 2.11
C ASN A 488 -1.12 16.13 0.65
N LEU A 489 -0.26 15.36 -0.04
CA LEU A 489 -0.51 14.94 -1.40
C LEU A 489 -1.71 13.99 -1.44
N VAL A 490 -2.81 14.43 -2.01
CA VAL A 490 -3.98 13.59 -2.30
C VAL A 490 -3.71 12.81 -3.58
N PHE A 491 -4.00 11.51 -3.57
CA PHE A 491 -3.89 10.67 -4.75
C PHE A 491 -5.15 9.85 -4.97
N SER A 492 -5.44 9.58 -6.25
CA SER A 492 -6.68 8.91 -6.65
C SER A 492 -6.80 7.47 -6.13
N PRO A 493 -8.03 6.92 -6.00
CA PRO A 493 -8.24 5.51 -5.68
C PRO A 493 -7.51 4.57 -6.64
N LYS A 494 -7.37 4.96 -7.92
CA LYS A 494 -6.63 4.21 -8.93
C LYS A 494 -5.14 4.14 -8.59
N THR A 495 -4.53 5.25 -8.17
CA THR A 495 -3.14 5.27 -7.70
C THR A 495 -2.98 4.39 -6.45
N ALA A 496 -3.93 4.48 -5.51
CA ALA A 496 -3.89 3.78 -4.22
C ALA A 496 -3.93 2.24 -4.38
N ILE A 497 -4.81 1.72 -5.23
CA ILE A 497 -5.02 0.28 -5.44
C ILE A 497 -4.04 -0.35 -6.44
N HIS A 498 -3.34 0.47 -7.24
CA HIS A 498 -2.47 -0.03 -8.32
C HIS A 498 -1.43 -1.06 -7.86
N PRO A 499 -0.69 -0.88 -6.75
CA PRO A 499 0.26 -1.88 -6.27
C PRO A 499 -0.38 -3.23 -5.97
N PHE A 500 -1.59 -3.24 -5.43
CA PHE A 500 -2.36 -4.46 -5.15
C PHE A 500 -2.79 -5.16 -6.44
N LEU A 501 -3.31 -4.43 -7.43
CA LEU A 501 -3.67 -5.02 -8.73
C LEU A 501 -2.44 -5.59 -9.45
N GLN A 502 -1.29 -4.91 -9.35
CA GLN A 502 -0.04 -5.39 -9.91
C GLN A 502 0.43 -6.68 -9.22
N LEU A 503 0.31 -6.76 -7.89
CA LEU A 503 0.55 -8.00 -7.15
C LEU A 503 -0.37 -9.11 -7.66
N MET A 504 -1.67 -8.87 -7.81
CA MET A 504 -2.64 -9.88 -8.26
C MET A 504 -2.38 -10.36 -9.69
N GLY A 505 -2.04 -9.45 -10.62
CA GLY A 505 -1.83 -9.75 -12.03
C GLY A 505 -0.44 -10.27 -12.38
N ASN A 506 0.60 -9.74 -11.75
CA ASN A 506 1.99 -10.06 -12.07
C ASN A 506 2.89 -10.12 -10.81
N PRO A 507 2.66 -11.08 -9.91
CA PRO A 507 3.44 -11.21 -8.67
C PRO A 507 4.87 -11.64 -8.96
N THR A 508 5.83 -11.15 -8.17
CA THR A 508 7.21 -11.65 -8.17
C THR A 508 7.28 -13.05 -7.55
N GLN A 509 8.40 -13.75 -7.79
CA GLN A 509 8.62 -15.09 -7.20
C GLN A 509 8.63 -15.04 -5.66
N GLU A 510 9.22 -13.99 -5.08
CA GLU A 510 9.27 -13.79 -3.64
C GLU A 510 7.87 -13.58 -3.03
N GLN A 511 7.02 -12.79 -3.69
CA GLN A 511 5.62 -12.59 -3.28
C GLN A 511 4.80 -13.89 -3.36
N LEU A 512 5.05 -14.73 -4.37
CA LEU A 512 4.39 -16.03 -4.50
C LEU A 512 4.79 -17.02 -3.41
N GLU A 513 6.07 -17.03 -3.04
CA GLU A 513 6.58 -17.88 -1.96
C GLU A 513 6.03 -17.45 -0.60
N LEU A 514 5.95 -16.13 -0.38
CA LEU A 514 5.43 -15.55 0.85
C LEU A 514 3.92 -15.78 1.01
N MET A 515 3.13 -15.45 -0.02
CA MET A 515 1.67 -15.43 0.10
C MET A 515 1.00 -16.75 -0.30
N GLY A 516 1.60 -17.54 -1.18
CA GLY A 516 0.96 -18.73 -1.72
C GLY A 516 0.49 -19.74 -0.65
N PRO A 517 1.23 -19.97 0.46
CA PRO A 517 0.81 -20.86 1.54
C PRO A 517 -0.31 -20.31 2.45
N LEU A 518 -0.57 -19.00 2.44
CA LEU A 518 -1.56 -18.38 3.33
C LEU A 518 -2.95 -18.98 3.11
N THR A 519 -3.74 -18.96 4.17
CA THR A 519 -5.12 -19.45 4.13
C THR A 519 -6.13 -18.31 4.14
N VAL A 520 -7.25 -18.52 3.44
CA VAL A 520 -8.39 -17.61 3.42
C VAL A 520 -9.69 -18.37 3.68
N GLU A 521 -10.62 -17.70 4.34
CA GLU A 521 -11.98 -18.19 4.55
C GLU A 521 -12.88 -17.78 3.39
N ASP A 522 -13.30 -18.74 2.56
CA ASP A 522 -14.23 -18.49 1.44
C ASP A 522 -14.96 -19.78 1.07
N GLY A 523 -15.79 -20.30 1.96
CA GLY A 523 -16.26 -21.69 1.80
C GLY A 523 -16.01 -22.63 2.95
N GLY A 524 -15.10 -22.20 3.82
CA GLY A 524 -14.11 -23.07 4.44
C GLY A 524 -12.72 -22.50 4.17
N THR A 525 -11.70 -23.20 4.64
CA THR A 525 -10.31 -22.73 4.63
C THR A 525 -9.56 -23.23 3.40
N TYR A 526 -9.06 -22.30 2.58
CA TYR A 526 -8.33 -22.63 1.35
C TYR A 526 -6.98 -21.93 1.31
N THR A 527 -5.96 -22.62 0.80
CA THR A 527 -4.67 -21.99 0.50
C THR A 527 -4.77 -21.09 -0.73
N LEU A 528 -3.99 -20.01 -0.78
CA LEU A 528 -3.98 -19.09 -1.92
C LEU A 528 -3.47 -19.75 -3.20
N ALA A 529 -2.26 -20.33 -3.18
CA ALA A 529 -1.64 -20.88 -4.37
C ALA A 529 -0.53 -21.89 -4.01
N VAL A 530 -0.86 -23.13 -3.69
CA VAL A 530 0.13 -24.20 -3.42
C VAL A 530 -0.02 -25.34 -4.43
N PRO A 531 0.55 -25.21 -5.65
CA PRO A 531 0.49 -26.30 -6.62
C PRO A 531 1.43 -27.43 -6.21
N ARG A 532 1.00 -28.67 -6.46
CA ARG A 532 1.88 -29.84 -6.47
C ARG A 532 2.87 -29.78 -7.64
N PRO A 533 3.98 -30.52 -7.58
CA PRO A 533 4.94 -30.59 -8.68
C PRO A 533 4.29 -30.99 -10.01
N LEU A 534 4.76 -30.42 -11.12
CA LEU A 534 4.15 -30.59 -12.44
C LEU A 534 3.98 -32.06 -12.85
N HIS A 535 4.94 -32.93 -12.52
CA HIS A 535 4.86 -34.35 -12.83
C HIS A 535 3.67 -35.05 -12.15
N VAL A 536 3.24 -34.60 -10.97
CA VAL A 536 2.06 -35.15 -10.28
C VAL A 536 0.80 -34.89 -11.08
N TYR A 537 0.71 -33.72 -11.73
CA TYR A 537 -0.41 -33.36 -12.58
C TYR A 537 -0.39 -34.03 -13.95
N LEU A 538 0.80 -34.29 -14.50
CA LEU A 538 0.94 -35.08 -15.73
C LEU A 538 0.44 -36.52 -15.52
N CYS A 539 0.69 -37.11 -14.34
CA CYS A 539 0.20 -38.44 -13.99
C CYS A 539 -1.26 -38.45 -13.52
N ASN A 540 -1.81 -37.30 -13.09
CA ASN A 540 -3.19 -37.18 -12.61
C ASN A 540 -3.81 -35.82 -13.01
N PRO A 541 -4.33 -35.69 -14.25
CA PRO A 541 -4.90 -34.45 -14.74
C PRO A 541 -6.11 -33.95 -13.93
N ASN A 542 -6.92 -34.87 -13.39
CA ASN A 542 -8.07 -34.53 -12.55
C ASN A 542 -7.65 -33.81 -11.26
N ALA A 543 -6.49 -34.19 -10.72
CA ALA A 543 -5.88 -33.51 -9.58
C ALA A 543 -5.49 -32.06 -9.91
N ALA A 544 -5.02 -31.80 -11.14
CA ALA A 544 -4.68 -30.44 -11.58
C ALA A 544 -5.92 -29.55 -11.66
N VAL A 545 -7.01 -30.06 -12.24
CA VAL A 545 -8.29 -29.35 -12.36
C VAL A 545 -8.85 -29.02 -10.97
N ARG A 546 -8.85 -30.00 -10.06
CA ARG A 546 -9.34 -29.83 -8.69
C ARG A 546 -8.52 -28.79 -7.93
N ASP A 547 -7.20 -28.95 -7.87
CA ASP A 547 -6.35 -28.05 -7.09
C ASP A 547 -6.33 -26.63 -7.69
N PHE A 548 -6.36 -26.51 -9.02
CA PHE A 548 -6.52 -25.22 -9.67
C PHE A 548 -7.86 -24.58 -9.31
N ARG A 549 -8.97 -25.35 -9.28
CA ARG A 549 -10.30 -24.86 -8.87
C ARG A 549 -10.35 -24.44 -7.40
N ASP A 550 -9.61 -25.10 -6.53
CA ASP A 550 -9.63 -24.84 -5.09
C ASP A 550 -8.68 -23.68 -4.69
N ALA A 551 -7.60 -23.44 -5.44
CA ALA A 551 -6.68 -22.31 -5.19
C ALA A 551 -7.39 -20.95 -5.28
N ARG A 552 -7.24 -20.08 -4.28
CA ARG A 552 -7.89 -18.75 -4.31
C ARG A 552 -7.14 -17.68 -5.10
N TRP A 553 -5.90 -17.96 -5.49
CA TRP A 553 -5.11 -17.11 -6.37
C TRP A 553 -4.69 -17.85 -7.64
N LYS A 554 -5.56 -17.84 -8.65
CA LYS A 554 -5.37 -18.61 -9.91
C LYS A 554 -4.10 -18.22 -10.66
N ILE A 555 -3.83 -16.92 -10.77
CA ILE A 555 -2.63 -16.37 -11.43
C ILE A 555 -1.38 -16.86 -10.69
N GLY A 556 -1.37 -16.75 -9.36
CA GLY A 556 -0.27 -17.22 -8.54
C GLY A 556 -0.04 -18.72 -8.64
N PHE A 557 -1.12 -19.52 -8.69
CA PHE A 557 -1.04 -20.96 -8.88
C PHE A 557 -0.36 -21.32 -10.20
N MET A 558 -0.78 -20.71 -11.32
CA MET A 558 -0.17 -20.95 -12.63
C MET A 558 1.31 -20.56 -12.66
N LYS A 559 1.64 -19.39 -12.10
CA LYS A 559 3.02 -18.87 -12.09
C LYS A 559 3.95 -19.73 -11.23
N ARG A 560 3.50 -20.20 -10.06
CA ARG A 560 4.26 -21.13 -9.21
C ARG A 560 4.46 -22.50 -9.85
N LEU A 561 3.45 -22.99 -10.58
CA LEU A 561 3.48 -24.29 -11.24
C LEU A 561 4.45 -24.31 -12.43
N LEU A 562 4.32 -23.35 -13.34
CA LEU A 562 5.02 -23.35 -14.62
C LEU A 562 6.38 -22.65 -14.57
N ARG A 563 6.56 -21.66 -13.68
CA ARG A 563 7.81 -20.89 -13.49
C ARG A 563 8.40 -20.29 -14.77
N TRP A 564 7.58 -20.12 -15.82
CA TRP A 564 7.96 -19.50 -17.08
C TRP A 564 7.44 -18.06 -17.16
N PRO A 565 8.09 -17.17 -17.92
CA PRO A 565 7.66 -15.77 -18.06
C PRO A 565 6.48 -15.63 -19.04
N LEU A 566 5.34 -16.26 -18.73
CA LEU A 566 4.12 -16.22 -19.53
C LEU A 566 3.19 -15.07 -19.07
N PRO A 567 2.31 -14.56 -19.96
CA PRO A 567 1.35 -13.51 -19.62
C PRO A 567 0.15 -14.08 -18.84
N TYR A 568 0.39 -14.59 -17.62
CA TYR A 568 -0.60 -15.28 -16.79
C TYR A 568 -1.87 -14.45 -16.51
N GLU A 569 -1.72 -13.13 -16.36
CA GLU A 569 -2.84 -12.20 -16.25
C GLU A 569 -3.77 -12.29 -17.48
N ARG A 570 -3.21 -12.23 -18.69
CA ARG A 570 -3.99 -12.29 -19.93
C ARG A 570 -4.65 -13.66 -20.10
N ILE A 571 -3.94 -14.74 -19.73
CA ILE A 571 -4.47 -16.11 -19.75
C ILE A 571 -5.69 -16.20 -18.81
N TYR A 572 -5.55 -15.74 -17.56
CA TYR A 572 -6.65 -15.76 -16.59
C TYR A 572 -7.85 -14.93 -17.04
N LEU A 573 -7.62 -13.72 -17.55
CA LEU A 573 -8.69 -12.86 -18.05
C LEU A 573 -9.41 -13.47 -19.26
N ALA A 574 -8.70 -14.20 -20.13
CA ALA A 574 -9.32 -14.93 -21.24
C ALA A 574 -10.20 -16.10 -20.77
N MET A 575 -9.91 -16.71 -19.62
CA MET A 575 -10.75 -17.77 -19.02
C MET A 575 -12.03 -17.24 -18.35
N LYS A 576 -12.13 -15.92 -18.15
CA LYS A 576 -13.28 -15.24 -17.52
C LYS A 576 -14.22 -14.59 -18.53
N LYS A 577 -13.82 -14.53 -19.81
CA LYS A 577 -14.68 -14.24 -20.95
C LYS A 577 -15.35 -15.53 -21.39
#